data_AF-A0A2N3V537-F1
#
_entry.id   AF-A0A2N3V537-F1
#
_cell.length_a   1.000
_cell.length_b   1.000
_cell.length_c   1.000
_cell.angle_alpha   90.00
_cell.angle_beta   90.00
_cell.angle_gamma   90.00
#
_symmetry.space_group_name_H-M   'P 1'
#
loop_
_entity.id
_entity.type
_entity.pdbx_description
1 polymer ?
#
loop_
_entity_poly.entity_id
_entity_poly.type
_entity_poly.pdbx_seq_one_letter_code
_entity_poly.pdbx_strand_id
1 'polypeptide(L)'
;MRRCPNSVLETDNGVCSKPGAIQGDDFLNSHNLAKLWDKLRPSAEELIGEFGVRKVEVDAITRIIWQLTMIDPDGQELRYHVRTDGKPSLANHKYIDPPKFQEAMLGASAFLDGLTEYAFQQLELRREIAEEYGP
;
A
#
# COMPACT_ATOMS: atom_id res chain seq x y z
N MET A 1 -3.95 28.97 20.93
CA MET A 1 -4.08 28.16 19.71
C MET A 1 -2.95 28.53 18.77
N ARG A 2 -1.98 27.64 18.53
CA ARG A 2 -0.91 27.86 17.54
C ARG A 2 -1.42 27.32 16.21
N ARG A 3 -1.66 28.20 15.22
CA ARG A 3 -2.07 27.77 13.87
C ARG A 3 -0.90 27.06 13.18
N CYS A 4 -1.21 26.00 12.44
CA CYS A 4 -0.24 25.30 11.60
C CYS A 4 0.31 26.24 10.50
N PRO A 5 1.60 26.15 10.14
CA PRO A 5 2.17 26.92 9.03
C PRO A 5 1.56 26.49 7.69
N ASN A 6 1.52 27.41 6.71
CA ASN A 6 0.79 27.30 5.43
C ASN A 6 1.07 26.05 4.56
N SER A 7 2.06 25.22 4.91
CA SER A 7 2.43 23.98 4.20
C SER A 7 1.93 22.70 4.88
N VAL A 8 1.11 22.81 5.93
CA VAL A 8 0.74 21.71 6.82
C VAL A 8 -0.77 21.73 7.06
N LEU A 9 -1.46 20.63 6.79
CA LEU A 9 -2.91 20.52 6.99
C LEU A 9 -3.19 20.17 8.46
N GLU A 10 -4.16 20.84 9.05
CA GLU A 10 -4.63 20.62 10.42
C GLU A 10 -5.66 19.49 10.38
N THR A 11 -5.40 18.37 11.08
CA THR A 11 -6.36 17.27 11.19
C THR A 11 -7.30 17.47 12.39
N ASP A 12 -8.43 16.74 12.43
CA ASP A 12 -9.51 16.92 13.43
C ASP A 12 -9.07 16.85 14.90
N ASN A 13 -7.86 16.37 15.18
CA ASN A 13 -7.24 16.32 16.52
C ASN A 13 -6.28 17.49 16.82
N GLY A 14 -6.22 18.53 15.97
CA GLY A 14 -5.34 19.69 16.16
C GLY A 14 -3.85 19.40 15.93
N VAL A 15 -3.53 18.32 15.21
CA VAL A 15 -2.16 17.94 14.88
C VAL A 15 -1.85 18.38 13.45
N CYS A 16 -0.82 19.22 13.31
CA CYS A 16 -0.32 19.65 12.00
C CYS A 16 0.39 18.48 11.31
N SER A 17 -0.13 17.97 10.18
CA SER A 17 0.57 16.99 9.33
C SER A 17 0.90 17.50 7.95
N LYS A 18 2.09 17.12 7.50
CA LYS A 18 2.53 17.37 6.13
C LYS A 18 1.66 16.57 5.16
N PRO A 19 1.35 17.11 3.97
CA PRO A 19 0.75 16.30 2.91
C PRO A 19 1.66 15.09 2.62
N GLY A 20 1.09 13.89 2.65
CA GLY A 20 1.81 12.62 2.49
C GLY A 20 2.26 11.94 3.79
N ALA A 21 2.06 12.55 4.97
CA ALA A 21 2.25 11.84 6.23
C ALA A 21 1.07 10.89 6.47
N ILE A 22 1.31 9.57 6.40
CA ILE A 22 0.35 8.56 6.83
C ILE A 22 0.12 8.77 8.34
N GLN A 23 -0.99 9.43 8.72
CA GLN A 23 -1.34 9.59 10.12
C GLN A 23 -1.95 8.31 10.69
N GLY A 24 -1.43 7.86 11.85
CA GLY A 24 -2.07 6.94 12.78
C GLY A 24 -1.45 5.54 12.86
N ASP A 25 -1.23 5.07 14.09
CA ASP A 25 -0.80 3.70 14.45
C ASP A 25 -1.72 2.59 13.88
N ASP A 26 -2.92 2.96 13.42
CA ASP A 26 -3.88 2.08 12.74
C ASP A 26 -3.34 1.44 11.45
N PHE A 27 -2.28 2.00 10.84
CA PHE A 27 -1.61 1.40 9.69
C PHE A 27 -0.95 0.05 10.04
N LEU A 28 -0.44 -0.12 11.26
CA LEU A 28 0.32 -1.29 11.67
C LEU A 28 -0.55 -2.41 12.29
N ASN A 29 -1.79 -2.09 12.67
CA ASN A 29 -2.65 -2.98 13.44
C ASN A 29 -3.63 -3.82 12.59
N SER A 30 -3.60 -3.68 11.26
CA SER A 30 -4.48 -4.44 10.36
C SER A 30 -3.67 -5.24 9.34
N HIS A 31 -3.96 -6.54 9.22
CA HIS A 31 -3.40 -7.41 8.18
C HIS A 31 -4.23 -7.38 6.90
N ASN A 32 -5.20 -6.46 6.79
CA ASN A 32 -6.09 -6.38 5.65
C ASN A 32 -5.42 -5.61 4.50
N LEU A 33 -5.05 -6.34 3.44
CA LEU A 33 -4.30 -5.77 2.31
C LEU A 33 -5.06 -4.64 1.59
N ALA A 34 -6.38 -4.75 1.42
CA ALA A 34 -7.18 -3.70 0.81
C ALA A 34 -7.15 -2.39 1.61
N LYS A 35 -7.25 -2.45 2.94
CA LYS A 35 -7.12 -1.25 3.80
C LYS A 35 -5.74 -0.61 3.71
N LEU A 36 -4.68 -1.42 3.69
CA LEU A 36 -3.32 -0.94 3.52
C LEU A 36 -3.13 -0.28 2.15
N TRP A 37 -3.68 -0.90 1.10
CA TRP A 37 -3.64 -0.39 -0.26
C TRP A 37 -4.43 0.90 -0.43
N ASP A 38 -5.65 1.03 0.13
CA ASP A 38 -6.42 2.26 0.03
C ASP A 38 -5.70 3.47 0.66
N LYS A 39 -4.85 3.22 1.67
CA LYS A 39 -3.98 4.24 2.26
C LYS A 39 -2.75 4.54 1.41
N LEU A 40 -2.14 3.53 0.79
CA LEU A 40 -0.94 3.66 -0.05
C LEU A 40 -1.27 4.23 -1.44
N ARG A 41 -2.44 3.90 -1.99
CA ARG A 41 -2.83 4.16 -3.39
C ARG A 41 -2.72 5.64 -3.77
N PRO A 42 -3.17 6.62 -2.96
CA PRO A 42 -3.02 8.04 -3.33
C PRO A 42 -1.56 8.45 -3.53
N SER A 43 -0.66 7.99 -2.65
CA SER A 43 0.78 8.25 -2.80
C SER A 43 1.36 7.52 -4.01
N ALA A 44 0.93 6.29 -4.28
CA ALA A 44 1.33 5.58 -5.49
C ALA A 44 0.87 6.32 -6.76
N GLU A 45 -0.37 6.80 -6.81
CA GLU A 45 -0.93 7.56 -7.93
C GLU A 45 -0.19 8.89 -8.16
N GLU A 46 0.22 9.58 -7.08
CA GLU A 46 1.04 10.80 -7.14
C GLU A 46 2.41 10.52 -7.78
N LEU A 47 3.13 9.51 -7.28
CA LEU A 47 4.45 9.10 -7.81
C LEU A 47 4.35 8.66 -9.28
N ILE A 48 3.23 8.05 -9.67
CA ILE A 48 2.95 7.56 -11.02
C ILE A 48 2.66 8.69 -12.01
N GLY A 49 1.97 9.75 -11.57
CA GLY A 49 1.68 10.93 -12.39
C GLY A 49 2.94 11.60 -12.92
N GLU A 50 4.05 11.50 -12.19
CA GLU A 50 5.36 12.02 -12.59
C GLU A 50 6.11 11.12 -13.59
N PHE A 51 5.77 9.82 -13.66
CA PHE A 51 6.55 8.79 -14.38
C PHE A 51 5.86 8.25 -15.65
N GLY A 52 4.59 8.60 -15.90
CA GLY A 52 3.85 8.08 -17.06
C GLY A 52 3.48 6.59 -16.96
N VAL A 53 3.59 6.00 -15.75
CA VAL A 53 3.00 4.69 -15.45
C VAL A 53 1.51 4.78 -15.73
N ARG A 54 0.98 3.78 -16.45
CA ARG A 54 -0.39 3.88 -16.95
C ARG A 54 -1.34 3.66 -15.79
N LYS A 55 -2.40 4.47 -15.69
CA LYS A 55 -3.53 4.24 -14.76
C LYS A 55 -4.02 2.79 -14.76
N VAL A 56 -3.92 2.12 -15.92
CA VAL A 56 -4.22 0.69 -16.12
C VAL A 56 -3.44 -0.23 -15.16
N GLU A 57 -2.19 0.09 -14.83
CA GLU A 57 -1.35 -0.70 -13.94
C GLU A 57 -1.81 -0.56 -12.47
N VAL A 58 -2.16 0.65 -12.03
CA VAL A 58 -2.76 0.90 -10.69
C VAL A 58 -4.10 0.17 -10.55
N ASP A 59 -4.94 0.23 -11.57
CA ASP A 59 -6.24 -0.44 -11.58
C ASP A 59 -6.07 -1.97 -11.52
N ALA A 60 -5.09 -2.53 -12.23
CA ALA A 60 -4.78 -3.95 -12.21
C ALA A 60 -4.31 -4.41 -10.82
N ILE A 61 -3.36 -3.67 -10.21
CA ILE A 61 -2.86 -3.99 -8.86
C ILE A 61 -3.96 -3.84 -7.82
N THR A 62 -4.79 -2.80 -7.93
CA THR A 62 -5.97 -2.64 -7.07
C THR A 62 -6.85 -3.88 -7.14
N ARG A 63 -7.19 -4.36 -8.35
CA ARG A 63 -8.01 -5.57 -8.50
C ARG A 63 -7.37 -6.79 -7.85
N ILE A 64 -6.07 -7.01 -8.04
CA ILE A 64 -5.33 -8.15 -7.45
C ILE A 64 -5.39 -8.08 -5.91
N ILE A 65 -5.08 -6.93 -5.32
CA ILE A 65 -5.08 -6.75 -3.86
C ILE A 65 -6.47 -7.00 -3.27
N TRP A 66 -7.52 -6.51 -3.94
CA TRP A 66 -8.89 -6.74 -3.50
C TRP A 66 -9.28 -8.23 -3.60
N GLN A 67 -8.89 -8.92 -4.67
CA GLN A 67 -9.11 -10.36 -4.81
C GLN A 67 -8.37 -11.16 -3.74
N LEU A 68 -7.13 -10.81 -3.43
CA LEU A 68 -6.36 -11.42 -2.34
C LEU A 68 -7.03 -11.20 -0.99
N THR A 69 -7.50 -9.98 -0.72
CA THR A 69 -8.21 -9.65 0.52
C THR A 69 -9.54 -10.41 0.64
N MET A 70 -10.23 -10.66 -0.47
CA MET A 70 -11.46 -11.47 -0.46
C MET A 70 -11.20 -12.94 -0.14
N ILE A 71 -10.07 -13.48 -0.60
CA ILE A 71 -9.66 -14.86 -0.35
C ILE A 71 -9.14 -15.00 1.08
N ASP A 72 -8.36 -14.04 1.55
CA ASP A 72 -7.69 -14.07 2.84
C ASP A 72 -7.77 -12.69 3.55
N PRO A 73 -8.93 -12.37 4.17
CA PRO A 73 -9.17 -11.03 4.72
C PRO A 73 -8.34 -10.70 5.96
N ASP A 74 -7.84 -11.73 6.66
CA ASP A 74 -7.10 -11.65 7.93
C ASP A 74 -5.72 -12.33 7.89
N GLY A 75 -5.30 -12.84 6.72
CA GLY A 75 -4.01 -13.49 6.51
C GLY A 75 -3.91 -14.90 7.10
N GLN A 76 -5.03 -15.52 7.47
CA GLN A 76 -5.06 -16.86 8.05
C GLN A 76 -5.42 -17.95 7.04
N GLU A 77 -6.20 -17.63 6.01
CA GLU A 77 -6.76 -18.61 5.08
C GLU A 77 -5.68 -19.24 4.18
N LEU A 78 -4.70 -18.45 3.74
CA LEU A 78 -3.61 -18.95 2.89
C LEU A 78 -2.44 -19.52 3.70
N ARG A 79 -2.43 -19.32 5.03
CA ARG A 79 -1.29 -19.69 5.90
C ARG A 79 -1.32 -21.14 6.36
N TYR A 80 -2.50 -21.64 6.69
CA TYR A 80 -2.70 -23.00 7.21
C TYR A 80 -3.76 -23.72 6.41
N HIS A 81 -3.64 -25.04 6.23
CA HIS A 81 -4.65 -25.86 5.55
C HIS A 81 -5.91 -26.11 6.40
N VAL A 82 -5.79 -25.96 7.72
CA VAL A 82 -6.86 -26.12 8.71
C VAL A 82 -6.69 -25.02 9.76
N ARG A 83 -7.81 -24.39 10.16
CA ARG A 83 -7.87 -23.33 11.17
C ARG A 83 -7.81 -23.92 12.59
N THR A 84 -7.61 -23.05 13.59
CA THR A 84 -7.58 -23.45 15.01
C THR A 84 -8.88 -24.05 15.51
N ASP A 85 -10.01 -23.76 14.86
CA ASP A 85 -11.33 -24.35 15.16
C ASP A 85 -11.57 -25.69 14.44
N GLY A 86 -10.56 -26.22 13.76
CA GLY A 86 -10.61 -27.50 13.04
C GLY A 86 -11.27 -27.43 11.66
N LYS A 87 -11.75 -26.25 11.23
CA LYS A 87 -12.34 -26.10 9.88
C LYS A 87 -11.25 -26.00 8.82
N PRO A 88 -11.46 -26.55 7.61
CA PRO A 88 -10.58 -26.30 6.48
C PRO A 88 -10.48 -24.80 6.20
N SER A 89 -9.28 -24.32 5.88
CA SER A 89 -9.13 -23.00 5.28
C SER A 89 -9.69 -22.99 3.86
N LEU A 90 -10.02 -21.78 3.36
CA LEU A 90 -10.54 -21.58 2.00
C LEU A 90 -11.80 -22.42 1.72
N ALA A 91 -12.61 -22.72 2.74
CA ALA A 91 -13.78 -23.61 2.62
C ALA A 91 -14.79 -23.16 1.55
N ASN A 92 -14.82 -21.86 1.22
CA ASN A 92 -15.69 -21.26 0.22
C ASN A 92 -15.05 -21.17 -1.18
N HIS A 93 -13.78 -21.56 -1.35
CA HIS A 93 -13.03 -21.46 -2.59
C HIS A 93 -12.68 -22.85 -3.11
N LYS A 94 -13.45 -23.33 -4.09
CA LYS A 94 -13.35 -24.71 -4.57
C LYS A 94 -12.16 -24.96 -5.51
N TYR A 95 -11.70 -23.91 -6.22
CA TYR A 95 -10.62 -23.98 -7.19
C TYR A 95 -9.79 -22.71 -7.16
N ILE A 96 -8.48 -22.87 -6.99
CA ILE A 96 -7.48 -21.83 -7.22
C ILE A 96 -6.62 -22.33 -8.38
N ASP A 97 -6.38 -21.48 -9.38
CA ASP A 97 -5.52 -21.75 -10.53
C ASP A 97 -4.09 -21.33 -10.14
N PRO A 98 -3.19 -22.27 -9.76
CA PRO A 98 -1.91 -21.89 -9.14
C PRO A 98 -0.98 -21.10 -10.09
N PRO A 99 -0.86 -21.44 -11.39
CA PRO A 99 -0.10 -20.61 -12.34
C PRO A 99 -0.57 -19.17 -12.43
N LYS A 100 -1.89 -18.94 -12.57
CA LYS A 100 -2.43 -17.57 -12.64
C LYS A 100 -2.25 -16.81 -11.33
N PHE A 101 -2.40 -17.51 -10.21
CA PHE A 101 -2.15 -16.92 -8.90
C PHE A 101 -0.69 -16.47 -8.78
N GLN A 102 0.26 -17.32 -9.17
CA GLN A 102 1.68 -16.98 -9.17
C GLN A 102 1.99 -15.79 -10.08
N GLU A 103 1.46 -15.77 -11.30
CA GLU A 103 1.65 -14.68 -12.25
C GLU A 103 1.13 -13.34 -11.70
N ALA A 104 -0.05 -13.35 -11.08
CA ALA A 104 -0.62 -12.18 -10.43
C ALA A 104 0.25 -11.68 -9.26
N MET A 105 0.77 -12.59 -8.44
CA MET A 105 1.66 -12.24 -7.33
C MET A 105 2.98 -11.64 -7.81
N LEU A 106 3.57 -12.19 -8.89
CA LEU A 106 4.79 -11.65 -9.49
C LEU A 106 4.56 -10.24 -10.05
N GLY A 107 3.44 -10.02 -10.75
CA GLY A 107 3.09 -8.69 -11.24
C GLY A 107 2.89 -7.67 -10.12
N ALA A 108 2.21 -8.08 -9.04
CA ALA A 108 2.03 -7.23 -7.86
C ALA A 108 3.36 -6.90 -7.17
N SER A 109 4.25 -7.88 -6.99
CA SER A 109 5.58 -7.66 -6.42
C SER A 109 6.38 -6.67 -7.26
N ALA A 110 6.50 -6.92 -8.57
CA ALA A 110 7.31 -6.08 -9.46
C ALA A 110 6.83 -4.62 -9.47
N PHE A 111 5.51 -4.40 -9.41
CA PHE A 111 4.96 -3.06 -9.30
C PHE A 111 5.30 -2.37 -7.97
N LEU A 112 5.13 -3.07 -6.84
CA LEU A 112 5.44 -2.52 -5.52
C LEU A 112 6.94 -2.28 -5.32
N ASP A 113 7.79 -3.14 -5.88
CA ASP A 113 9.24 -2.97 -5.88
C ASP A 113 9.63 -1.72 -6.67
N GLY A 114 9.01 -1.50 -7.84
CA GLY A 114 9.21 -0.28 -8.64
C GLY A 114 8.81 1.00 -7.90
N LEU A 115 7.67 0.99 -7.21
CA LEU A 115 7.25 2.13 -6.36
C LEU A 115 8.25 2.39 -5.23
N THR A 116 8.75 1.32 -4.61
CA THR A 116 9.70 1.40 -3.49
C THR A 116 11.02 2.02 -3.94
N GLU A 117 11.59 1.53 -5.03
CA GLU A 117 12.82 2.05 -5.61
C GLU A 117 12.70 3.54 -5.94
N TYR A 118 11.59 3.94 -6.56
CA TYR A 118 11.36 5.33 -6.89
C TYR A 118 11.21 6.22 -5.66
N ALA A 119 10.45 5.76 -4.66
CA ALA A 119 10.32 6.49 -3.39
C ALA A 119 11.69 6.69 -2.73
N PHE A 120 12.58 5.69 -2.77
CA PHE A 120 13.95 5.83 -2.29
C PHE A 120 14.74 6.88 -3.06
N GLN A 121 14.70 6.87 -4.40
CA GLN A 121 15.39 7.85 -5.22
C GLN A 121 14.91 9.29 -4.95
N GLN A 122 13.60 9.47 -4.77
CA GLN A 122 13.02 10.78 -4.44
C GLN A 122 13.45 11.28 -3.06
N LEU A 123 13.50 10.38 -2.06
CA LEU A 123 13.99 10.73 -0.73
C LEU A 123 15.47 11.09 -0.75
N GLU A 124 16.27 10.35 -1.51
CA GLU A 124 17.70 10.62 -1.65
C GLU A 124 17.96 11.96 -2.36
N LEU A 125 17.28 12.23 -3.48
CA LEU A 125 17.37 13.51 -4.18
C LEU A 125 16.98 14.68 -3.25
N ARG A 126 15.91 14.53 -2.46
CA ARG A 126 15.51 15.54 -1.47
C ARG A 126 16.57 15.75 -0.40
N ARG A 127 17.28 14.68 0.00
CA ARG A 127 18.39 14.74 0.96
C ARG A 127 19.58 15.49 0.35
N GLU A 128 19.99 15.15 -0.87
CA GLU A 128 21.08 15.82 -1.59
C GLU A 128 20.81 17.32 -1.78
N ILE A 129 19.62 17.70 -2.24
CA ILE A 129 19.23 19.11 -2.41
C ILE A 129 19.27 19.85 -1.06
N ALA A 130 18.84 19.21 0.03
CA ALA A 130 18.88 19.80 1.36
C ALA A 130 20.32 19.93 1.89
N GLU A 131 21.23 19.03 1.52
CA GLU A 131 22.66 19.11 1.86
C GLU A 131 23.39 20.21 1.06
N GLU A 132 23.04 20.39 -0.23
CA GLU A 132 23.71 21.35 -1.11
C GLU A 132 23.13 22.78 -1.04
N TYR A 133 21.82 22.91 -0.78
CA TYR A 133 21.09 24.18 -0.82
C TYR A 133 20.21 24.44 0.42
N GLY A 134 20.29 23.60 1.46
CA GLY A 134 19.67 23.90 2.76
C GLY A 134 20.35 25.10 3.45
N PRO A 135 19.64 25.82 4.34
CA PRO A 135 20.21 26.97 5.06
C PRO A 135 21.46 26.62 5.87
#